data_AF-A0A961L8N5-F1
#
_entry.id   AF-A0A961L8N5-F1
#
_cell.length_a   1.000
_cell.length_b   1.000
_cell.length_c   1.000
_cell.angle_alpha   90.00
_cell.angle_beta   90.00
_cell.angle_gamma   90.00
#
_symmetry.space_group_name_H-M   'P 1'
#
loop_
_entity.id
_entity.type
_entity.pdbx_description
1 polymer ?
#
loop_
_entity_poly.entity_id
_entity_poly.type
_entity_poly.pdbx_seq_one_letter_code
_entity_poly.pdbx_strand_id
1 'polypeptide(L)' 'MALPIITADQRLAEPRGIKGTIFGKSGIGKTSLLWTLDAETTLFMDLEAGDLAIEGWPGDTVRPRTWP' A
#
# COMPACT_ATOMS: atom_id res chain seq x y z
N MET A 1 -15.89 21.84 11.28
CA MET A 1 -15.41 20.64 11.99
C MET A 1 -14.03 20.94 12.54
N ALA A 2 -13.76 20.62 13.81
CA ALA A 2 -12.42 20.79 14.38
C ALA A 2 -11.50 19.68 13.85
N LEU A 3 -10.28 20.03 13.43
CA LEU A 3 -9.28 19.05 13.03
C LEU A 3 -8.85 18.25 14.29
N PRO A 4 -8.89 16.90 14.28
CA PRO A 4 -8.48 16.10 15.42
C PRO A 4 -6.95 16.11 15.55
N ILE A 5 -6.42 17.13 16.23
CA ILE A 5 -4.99 17.24 16.51
C ILE A 5 -4.67 16.37 17.75
N ILE A 6 -3.89 15.31 17.54
CA ILE A 6 -3.46 14.37 18.60
C ILE A 6 -2.08 14.75 19.17
N THR A 7 -1.83 14.38 20.43
CA THR A 7 -0.56 14.61 21.12
C THR A 7 0.58 13.75 20.54
N ALA A 8 1.81 14.05 20.93
CA ALA A 8 2.96 13.22 20.55
C ALA A 8 2.86 11.80 21.14
N ASP A 9 2.43 11.68 22.40
CA ASP A 9 2.28 10.38 23.07
C ASP A 9 1.22 9.52 22.40
N GLN A 10 0.11 10.13 21.97
CA GLN A 10 -0.93 9.44 21.21
C GLN A 10 -0.39 8.89 19.88
N ARG A 11 0.41 9.66 19.14
CA ARG A 11 1.07 9.20 17.89
C ARG A 11 2.07 8.07 18.12
N LEU A 12 2.78 8.09 19.26
CA LEU A 12 3.77 7.06 19.59
C LEU A 12 3.14 5.75 20.04
N ALA A 13 1.95 5.81 20.63
CA ALA A 13 1.18 4.65 21.06
C ALA A 13 0.51 3.89 19.91
N GLU A 14 0.39 4.49 18.72
CA GLU A 14 -0.21 3.82 17.56
C GLU A 14 0.63 2.61 17.11
N PRO A 15 0.01 1.44 16.85
CA PRO A 15 0.70 0.29 16.28
C PRO A 15 1.38 0.65 14.96
N ARG A 16 2.70 0.45 14.89
CA ARG A 16 3.49 0.77 13.70
C ARG A 16 3.74 -0.49 12.88
N GLY A 17 3.29 -0.48 11.63
CA GLY A 17 3.71 -1.48 10.65
C GLY A 17 5.17 -1.31 10.20
N ILE A 18 5.77 -2.40 9.75
CA ILE A 18 7.08 -2.39 9.10
C ILE A 18 6.93 -1.73 7.72
N LYS A 19 7.84 -0.81 7.40
CA LYS A 19 7.97 -0.23 6.06
C LYS A 19 9.15 -0.88 5.37
N GLY A 20 8.88 -1.65 4.33
CA GLY A 20 9.88 -2.32 3.52
C GLY A 20 9.87 -1.81 2.08
N THR A 21 10.95 -2.05 1.36
CA THR A 21 11.02 -1.79 -0.07
C THR A 21 11.76 -2.95 -0.74
N ILE A 22 11.33 -3.33 -1.93
CA ILE A 22 11.83 -4.50 -2.67
C ILE A 22 12.48 -4.02 -3.96
N PHE A 23 13.76 -4.36 -4.15
CA PHE A 23 14.54 -3.98 -5.33
C PHE A 23 14.85 -5.18 -6.22
N GLY A 24 15.03 -4.93 -7.51
CA GLY A 24 15.37 -5.96 -8.49
C GLY A 24 15.13 -5.50 -9.92
N LYS A 25 15.72 -6.23 -10.87
CA LYS A 25 15.61 -5.96 -12.31
C LYS A 25 14.13 -5.88 -12.77
N SER A 26 13.88 -5.22 -13.90
CA SER A 26 12.55 -5.24 -14.52
C SER A 26 12.12 -6.68 -14.84
N GLY A 27 10.82 -6.98 -14.69
CA GLY A 27 10.26 -8.31 -14.96
C GLY A 27 10.59 -9.42 -13.94
N ILE A 28 11.36 -9.15 -12.88
CA ILE A 28 11.74 -10.19 -11.89
C ILE A 28 10.59 -10.61 -10.94
N GLY A 29 9.41 -10.00 -11.07
CA GLY A 29 8.23 -10.35 -10.26
C GLY A 29 8.02 -9.55 -8.98
N LYS A 30 8.61 -8.34 -8.87
CA LYS A 30 8.42 -7.46 -7.69
C LYS A 30 6.93 -7.19 -7.38
N THR A 31 6.17 -6.76 -8.40
CA THR A 31 4.74 -6.49 -8.25
C THR A 31 3.94 -7.79 -8.06
N SER A 32 4.39 -8.89 -8.69
CA SER A 32 3.74 -10.20 -8.57
C SER A 32 3.81 -10.81 -7.16
N LEU A 33 4.67 -10.30 -6.27
CA LEU A 33 4.67 -10.68 -4.85
C LEU A 33 3.33 -10.37 -4.16
N LEU A 34 2.54 -9.44 -4.70
CA LEU A 34 1.20 -9.14 -4.19
C LEU A 34 0.30 -10.38 -4.13
N TRP A 35 0.45 -11.33 -5.07
CA TRP A 35 -0.30 -12.60 -5.09
C TRP A 35 0.00 -13.53 -3.92
N THR A 36 1.07 -13.29 -3.17
CA THR A 36 1.43 -14.06 -1.98
C THR A 36 0.81 -13.51 -0.70
N LEU A 37 0.18 -12.33 -0.78
CA LEU A 37 -0.49 -11.69 0.34
C LEU A 37 -1.96 -12.11 0.39
N ASP A 38 -2.53 -12.06 1.59
CA ASP A 38 -3.96 -12.25 1.79
C ASP A 38 -4.73 -11.02 1.27
N ALA A 39 -5.59 -11.23 0.27
CA ALA A 39 -6.33 -10.17 -0.39
C ALA A 39 -7.37 -9.51 0.52
N GLU A 40 -7.92 -10.22 1.52
CA GLU A 40 -8.93 -9.66 2.44
C GLU A 40 -8.35 -8.61 3.39
N THR A 41 -7.03 -8.70 3.66
CA THR A 41 -6.33 -7.84 4.62
C THR A 41 -5.29 -6.92 3.98
N THR A 42 -5.22 -6.90 2.65
CA THR A 42 -4.21 -6.13 1.89
C THR A 42 -4.86 -5.07 1.02
N LEU A 43 -4.41 -3.82 1.16
CA LEU A 43 -4.73 -2.71 0.26
C LEU A 43 -3.60 -2.47 -0.72
N PHE A 44 -3.87 -2.55 -2.03
CA PHE A 44 -2.92 -2.14 -3.05
C PHE A 44 -3.10 -0.65 -3.41
N MET A 45 -2.05 0.14 -3.20
CA MET A 45 -2.01 1.53 -3.62
C MET A 45 -1.23 1.65 -4.93
N ASP A 46 -1.95 1.85 -6.03
CA ASP A 46 -1.36 2.00 -7.36
C ASP A 46 -0.92 3.46 -7.59
N LEU A 47 0.38 3.70 -7.47
CA LEU A 47 1.00 5.02 -7.65
C LEU A 47 1.63 5.22 -9.03
N GLU A 48 2.06 4.14 -9.69
CA GLU A 48 2.92 4.18 -10.89
C GLU A 48 2.40 3.26 -12.01
N ALA A 49 1.08 3.00 -12.06
CA ALA A 49 0.42 2.10 -13.01
C ALA A 49 0.97 0.65 -12.97
N GLY A 50 1.20 0.14 -11.76
CA GLY A 50 1.71 -1.22 -11.53
C GLY A 50 0.65 -2.31 -11.62
N ASP A 51 -0.63 -1.94 -11.69
CA ASP A 51 -1.78 -2.86 -11.74
C ASP A 51 -1.76 -3.80 -12.95
N LEU A 52 -1.18 -3.38 -14.08
CA LEU A 52 -1.04 -4.22 -15.27
C LEU A 52 -0.29 -5.54 -14.99
N ALA A 53 0.66 -5.54 -14.04
CA ALA A 53 1.43 -6.74 -13.70
C ALA A 53 0.68 -7.70 -12.75
N ILE A 54 -0.49 -7.29 -12.25
CA ILE A 54 -1.32 -8.02 -11.29
C ILE A 54 -2.79 -8.06 -11.73
N GLU A 55 -3.03 -8.00 -13.04
CA GLU A 55 -4.38 -8.06 -13.61
C GLU A 55 -5.14 -9.28 -13.07
N GLY A 56 -6.34 -9.04 -12.53
CA GLY A 56 -7.19 -10.07 -11.92
C GLY A 56 -6.89 -10.38 -10.44
N TRP A 57 -5.96 -9.66 -9.79
CA TRP A 57 -5.79 -9.78 -8.34
C TRP A 57 -7.07 -9.35 -7.61
N PRO A 58 -7.62 -10.16 -6.68
CA PRO A 58 -8.97 -9.96 -6.16
C PRO A 58 -9.06 -8.91 -5.04
N GLY A 59 -7.93 -8.36 -4.58
CA GLY A 59 -7.88 -7.44 -3.45
C GLY A 59 -8.24 -6.00 -3.81
N ASP A 60 -8.49 -5.19 -2.78
CA ASP A 60 -8.85 -3.79 -2.94
C ASP A 60 -7.69 -2.97 -3.52
N THR A 61 -8.00 -2.13 -4.51
CA THR A 61 -7.03 -1.26 -5.18
C THR A 61 -7.50 0.18 -5.17
N VAL A 62 -6.60 1.10 -4.77
CA VAL A 62 -6.80 2.54 -4.89
C VAL A 62 -5.79 3.12 -5.86
N ARG A 63 -6.26 4.01 -6.76
CA ARG A 63 -5.40 4.76 -7.69
C ARG A 63 -5.52 6.27 -7.42
N PRO A 64 -4.74 6.81 -6.47
CA PRO A 64 -4.71 8.24 -6.21
C PRO A 64 -4.25 9.00 -7.46
N ARG A 65 -5.00 10.02 -7.90
CA ARG A 65 -4.62 10.85 -9.06
C ARG A 65 -3.99 12.18 -8.69
N THR A 66 -4.38 12.70 -7.53
CA THR A 66 -3.90 13.98 -7.00
C THR A 66 -3.99 13.93 -5.48
N TRP A 67 -3.24 14.81 -4.84
CA TRP A 67 -3.52 15.21 -3.46
C TRP A 67 -4.69 16.20 -3.47
N PRO A 68 -5.64 16.13 -2.52
CA PRO A 68 -6.43 17.28 -2.13
C PRO A 68 -5.54 18.36 -1.49
#